data_AF-A0A7X7V8H1-F1
#
_entry.id   AF-A0A7X7V8H1-F1
#
_cell.length_a   1.000
_cell.length_b   1.000
_cell.length_c   1.000
_cell.angle_alpha   90.00
_cell.angle_beta   90.00
_cell.angle_gamma   90.00
#
_symmetry.space_group_name_H-M   'P 1'
#
loop_
_entity.id
_entity.type
_entity.pdbx_description
1 polymer ?
#
loop_
_entity_poly.entity_id
_entity_poly.type
_entity_poly.pdbx_seq_one_letter_code
_entity_poly.pdbx_strand_id
1 'polypeptide(L)'
;VYYQMGFHRLRYAALDLALHEQGMDSPYTERLATWEDRHYEHRITTRVRCAEYFEIRDAALRAHASQIDPDGPWFSVPLEIQSKAWPTEDWQLVFSAVPTVIPESDMFAGLRISAPGQPDPSDLWVI
;
A
#
# COMPACT_ATOMS: atom_id res chain seq x y z
N VAL A 1 5.69 12.93 10.04
CA VAL A 1 4.80 13.23 8.89
C VAL A 1 5.16 12.30 7.78
N TYR A 2 4.15 11.58 7.27
CA TYR A 2 4.29 10.65 6.17
C TYR A 2 3.33 11.05 5.04
N TYR A 3 3.76 10.90 3.79
CA TYR A 3 2.90 11.01 2.62
C TYR A 3 2.68 9.62 2.03
N GLN A 4 1.42 9.28 1.78
CA GLN A 4 1.07 8.01 1.12
C GLN A 4 1.54 8.05 -0.33
N MET A 5 2.19 6.98 -0.75
CA MET A 5 2.71 6.80 -2.11
C MET A 5 2.01 5.60 -2.76
N GLY A 6 0.71 5.73 -3.04
CA GLY A 6 -0.10 4.62 -3.56
C GLY A 6 -0.02 4.40 -5.08
N PHE A 7 0.42 5.39 -5.84
CA PHE A 7 0.37 5.41 -7.31
C PHE A 7 1.76 5.60 -7.94
N HIS A 8 2.57 4.55 -7.89
CA HIS A 8 3.94 4.58 -8.43
C HIS A 8 4.20 3.38 -9.34
N ARG A 9 5.24 3.50 -10.16
CA ARG A 9 5.54 2.53 -11.22
C ARG A 9 5.84 1.14 -10.69
N LEU A 10 6.69 0.98 -9.67
CA LEU A 10 7.03 -0.35 -9.13
C LEU A 10 5.80 -1.17 -8.78
N ARG A 11 4.83 -0.59 -8.08
CA ARG A 11 3.60 -1.30 -7.67
C ARG A 11 2.80 -1.72 -8.90
N TYR A 12 2.54 -0.80 -9.82
CA TYR A 12 1.78 -1.13 -11.01
C TYR A 12 2.49 -2.15 -11.90
N ALA A 13 3.82 -2.08 -12.04
CA ALA A 13 4.59 -3.06 -12.79
C ALA A 13 4.56 -4.46 -12.14
N ALA A 14 4.58 -4.53 -10.81
CA ALA A 14 4.43 -5.79 -10.09
C ALA A 14 3.03 -6.40 -10.27
N LEU A 15 1.98 -5.59 -10.21
CA LEU A 15 0.61 -6.03 -10.45
C LEU A 15 0.39 -6.45 -11.91
N ASP A 16 0.95 -5.70 -12.86
CA ASP A 16 0.92 -6.00 -14.29
C ASP A 16 1.56 -7.36 -14.61
N LEU A 17 2.77 -7.59 -14.10
CA LEU A 17 3.45 -8.87 -14.25
C LEU A 17 2.63 -10.01 -13.67
N ALA A 18 2.10 -9.84 -12.46
CA ALA A 18 1.33 -10.89 -11.78
C ALA A 18 -0.01 -11.21 -12.49
N LEU A 19 -0.64 -10.22 -13.13
CA LEU A 19 -1.83 -10.46 -13.97
C LEU A 19 -1.46 -11.25 -15.23
N HIS A 20 -0.40 -10.85 -15.94
CA HIS A 20 0.06 -11.56 -17.12
C HIS A 20 0.51 -13.00 -16.82
N GLU A 21 1.14 -13.25 -15.67
CA GLU A 21 1.49 -14.60 -15.20
C GLU A 21 0.27 -15.50 -14.98
N GLN A 22 -0.90 -14.91 -14.72
CA GLN A 22 -2.19 -15.61 -14.59
C GLN A 22 -2.98 -15.63 -15.90
N GLY A 23 -2.41 -15.15 -17.02
CA GLY A 23 -3.09 -15.06 -18.31
C GLY A 23 -4.22 -14.03 -18.34
N MET A 24 -4.19 -13.03 -17.45
CA MET A 24 -5.18 -11.96 -17.37
C MET A 24 -4.66 -10.70 -18.06
N ASP A 25 -5.58 -9.92 -18.63
CA ASP A 25 -5.27 -8.58 -19.14
C ASP A 25 -5.01 -7.61 -17.98
N SER A 26 -3.97 -6.78 -18.12
CA SER A 26 -3.60 -5.78 -17.12
C SER A 26 -4.18 -4.40 -17.46
N PRO A 27 -4.83 -3.70 -16.50
CA PRO A 27 -5.28 -2.32 -16.70
C PRO A 27 -4.12 -1.32 -16.71
N TYR A 28 -2.88 -1.77 -16.48
CA TYR A 28 -1.71 -0.91 -16.34
C TYR A 28 -0.81 -0.92 -17.58
N THR A 29 -0.94 -1.89 -18.49
CA THR A 29 -0.01 -2.11 -19.62
C THR A 29 0.29 -0.84 -20.40
N GLU A 30 -0.75 -0.15 -20.90
CA GLU A 30 -0.59 1.08 -21.69
C GLU A 30 0.01 2.23 -20.89
N ARG A 31 -0.42 2.38 -19.63
CA ARG A 31 0.09 3.41 -18.71
C ARG A 31 1.56 3.17 -18.39
N LEU A 32 1.99 1.92 -18.26
CA LEU A 32 3.38 1.57 -17.99
C LEU A 32 4.27 1.80 -19.20
N ALA A 33 3.75 1.60 -20.42
CA ALA A 33 4.48 1.85 -21.66
C ALA A 33 4.84 3.33 -21.84
N THR A 34 3.97 4.24 -21.39
CA THR A 34 4.15 5.70 -21.51
C THR A 34 4.64 6.37 -20.23
N TRP A 35 4.99 5.60 -19.20
CA TRP A 35 5.43 6.16 -17.92
C TRP A 35 6.78 6.87 -18.08
N GLU A 36 6.89 8.14 -17.70
CA GLU A 36 8.12 8.92 -17.85
C GLU A 36 8.95 9.01 -16.55
N ASP A 37 8.33 9.35 -15.43
CA ASP A 37 9.05 9.55 -14.15
C ASP A 37 9.47 8.21 -13.52
N ARG A 38 10.78 7.96 -13.46
CA ARG A 38 11.41 6.79 -12.84
C ARG A 38 11.97 7.06 -11.45
N HIS A 39 11.95 8.32 -10.99
CA HIS A 39 12.54 8.72 -9.72
C HIS A 39 11.53 8.83 -8.58
N TYR A 40 10.23 8.92 -8.90
CA TYR A 40 9.17 9.04 -7.91
C TYR A 40 9.26 8.00 -6.78
N GLU A 41 9.51 6.74 -7.13
CA GLU A 41 9.60 5.62 -6.19
C GLU A 41 10.84 5.66 -5.27
N HIS A 42 11.88 6.43 -5.60
CA HIS A 42 13.04 6.62 -4.71
C HIS A 42 12.67 7.37 -3.43
N ARG A 43 11.50 8.02 -3.40
CA ARG A 43 10.97 8.70 -2.23
C ARG A 43 10.32 7.74 -1.23
N ILE A 44 10.06 6.49 -1.62
CA ILE A 44 9.47 5.49 -0.73
C ILE A 44 10.52 5.08 0.29
N THR A 45 10.27 5.40 1.56
CA THR A 45 11.15 5.07 2.69
C THR A 45 10.56 3.97 3.56
N THR A 46 9.26 3.73 3.44
CA THR A 46 8.50 2.96 4.42
C THR A 46 7.48 2.09 3.67
N ARG A 47 7.44 0.79 3.98
CA ARG A 47 6.44 -0.15 3.43
C ARG A 47 5.79 -0.94 4.55
N VAL A 48 4.51 -0.71 4.78
CA VAL A 48 3.74 -1.37 5.85
C VAL A 48 2.94 -2.50 5.23
N ARG A 49 3.05 -3.73 5.76
CA ARG A 49 2.25 -4.86 5.28
C ARG A 49 0.78 -4.64 5.65
N CYS A 50 -0.10 -4.63 4.65
CA CYS A 50 -1.53 -4.38 4.82
C CYS A 50 -2.42 -5.42 4.13
N ALA A 51 -1.84 -6.47 3.53
CA ALA A 51 -2.57 -7.46 2.74
C ALA A 51 -3.77 -8.10 3.48
N GLU A 52 -3.65 -8.31 4.79
CA GLU A 52 -4.73 -8.86 5.63
C GLU A 52 -5.95 -7.93 5.75
N TYR A 53 -5.80 -6.65 5.44
CA TYR A 53 -6.86 -5.63 5.50
C TYR A 53 -7.41 -5.23 4.12
N PHE A 54 -6.92 -5.82 3.02
CA PHE A 54 -7.36 -5.40 1.68
C PHE A 54 -8.85 -5.66 1.43
N GLU A 55 -9.44 -6.71 2.01
CA GLU A 55 -10.89 -6.96 1.91
C GLU A 55 -11.70 -5.85 2.60
N ILE A 56 -11.23 -5.40 3.77
CA ILE A 56 -11.86 -4.32 4.53
C ILE A 56 -11.71 -2.99 3.78
N ARG A 57 -10.53 -2.73 3.21
CA ARG A 57 -10.26 -1.59 2.33
C ARG A 57 -11.23 -1.57 1.15
N ASP A 58 -11.37 -2.69 0.44
CA ASP A 58 -12.24 -2.77 -0.74
C ASP A 58 -13.72 -2.60 -0.35
N ALA A 59 -14.16 -3.16 0.78
CA ALA A 59 -15.50 -2.94 1.31
C ALA A 59 -15.76 -1.45 1.63
N ALA A 60 -14.79 -0.78 2.26
CA ALA A 60 -14.86 0.65 2.53
C ALA A 60 -14.94 1.46 1.22
N LEU A 61 -14.10 1.17 0.23
CA LEU A 61 -14.13 1.85 -1.08
C LEU A 61 -15.48 1.68 -1.77
N ARG A 62 -16.08 0.48 -1.74
CA ARG A 62 -17.41 0.22 -2.31
C ARG A 62 -18.53 0.97 -1.58
N ALA A 63 -18.40 1.19 -0.28
CA ALA A 63 -19.36 2.00 0.48
C ALA A 63 -19.36 3.48 0.00
N HIS A 64 -18.26 3.95 -0.58
CA HIS A 64 -18.14 5.28 -1.20
C HIS A 64 -18.58 5.30 -2.69
N ALA A 65 -19.63 4.55 -3.05
CA ALA A 65 -20.09 4.35 -4.43
C ALA A 65 -20.40 5.64 -5.22
N SER A 66 -20.70 6.76 -4.56
CA SER A 66 -20.91 8.05 -5.24
C SER A 66 -19.62 8.72 -5.71
N GLN A 67 -18.47 8.29 -5.19
CA GLN A 67 -17.13 8.79 -5.51
C GLN A 67 -16.28 7.77 -6.27
N ILE A 68 -16.56 6.48 -6.03
CA ILE A 68 -15.81 5.36 -6.58
C ILE A 68 -16.79 4.48 -7.34
N ASP A 69 -16.55 4.31 -8.64
CA ASP A 69 -17.27 3.34 -9.45
C ASP A 69 -17.04 1.91 -8.90
N PRO A 70 -18.08 1.21 -8.39
CA PRO A 70 -17.96 -0.15 -7.85
C PRO A 70 -17.48 -1.18 -8.88
N ASP A 71 -17.65 -0.89 -10.16
CA ASP A 71 -17.24 -1.72 -11.30
C ASP A 71 -15.98 -1.17 -12.00
N GLY A 72 -15.40 -0.10 -11.44
CA GLY A 72 -14.28 0.62 -12.03
C GLY A 72 -12.89 0.02 -11.77
N PRO A 73 -11.84 0.69 -12.26
CA PRO A 73 -10.45 0.22 -12.23
C PRO A 73 -9.87 -0.09 -10.84
N TRP A 74 -10.48 0.44 -9.78
CA TRP A 74 -10.08 0.16 -8.39
C TRP A 74 -10.18 -1.32 -8.03
N PHE A 75 -11.08 -2.06 -8.67
CA PHE A 75 -11.38 -3.45 -8.34
C PHE A 75 -10.98 -4.43 -9.46
N SER A 76 -10.27 -3.96 -10.50
CA SER A 76 -9.91 -4.80 -11.67
C SER A 76 -8.84 -5.85 -11.38
N VAL A 77 -8.05 -5.67 -10.31
CA VAL A 77 -7.03 -6.65 -9.91
C VAL A 77 -7.57 -7.50 -8.76
N PRO A 78 -7.67 -8.83 -8.90
CA PRO A 78 -8.10 -9.70 -7.81
C PRO A 78 -7.26 -9.53 -6.54
N LEU A 79 -7.91 -9.53 -5.37
CA LEU A 79 -7.23 -9.32 -4.08
C LEU A 79 -6.11 -10.33 -3.82
N GLU A 80 -6.28 -11.60 -4.21
CA GLU A 80 -5.23 -12.61 -4.08
C GLU A 80 -3.97 -12.24 -4.88
N ILE A 81 -4.14 -11.69 -6.08
CA ILE A 81 -3.04 -11.22 -6.92
C ILE A 81 -2.39 -9.98 -6.29
N GLN A 82 -3.20 -9.01 -5.82
CA GLN A 82 -2.67 -7.84 -5.11
C GLN A 82 -1.85 -8.24 -3.89
N SER A 83 -2.37 -9.13 -3.04
CA SER A 83 -1.72 -9.58 -1.81
C SER A 83 -0.41 -10.34 -2.06
N LYS A 84 -0.30 -11.08 -3.18
CA LYS A 84 0.95 -11.76 -3.55
C LYS A 84 1.97 -10.81 -4.16
N ALA A 85 1.55 -9.96 -5.09
CA ALA A 85 2.43 -9.11 -5.87
C ALA A 85 2.87 -7.85 -5.12
N TRP A 86 1.99 -7.25 -4.31
CA TRP A 86 2.26 -6.02 -3.57
C TRP A 86 1.50 -5.98 -2.23
N PRO A 87 1.99 -6.69 -1.19
CA PRO A 87 1.29 -6.83 0.10
C PRO A 87 1.33 -5.59 0.99
N THR A 88 1.95 -4.49 0.54
CA THR A 88 2.23 -3.31 1.35
C THR A 88 1.47 -2.08 0.88
N GLU A 89 1.24 -1.17 1.82
CA GLU A 89 1.03 0.24 1.52
C GLU A 89 2.33 1.01 1.78
N ASP A 90 2.63 1.93 0.87
CA ASP A 90 3.95 2.56 0.78
C ASP A 90 3.87 4.04 1.11
N TRP A 91 4.91 4.53 1.79
CA TRP A 91 4.96 5.88 2.33
C TRP A 91 6.33 6.51 2.17
N GLN A 92 6.34 7.84 2.08
CA GLN A 92 7.51 8.67 2.27
C GLN A 92 7.50 9.27 3.67
N LEU A 93 8.56 9.06 4.44
CA LEU A 93 8.88 9.83 5.63
C LEU A 93 9.37 11.22 5.19
N VAL A 94 8.56 12.24 5.45
CA VAL A 94 8.86 13.64 5.08
C VAL A 94 9.51 14.39 6.24
N PHE A 95 9.10 14.05 7.47
CA PHE A 95 9.59 14.69 8.67
C PHE A 95 9.45 13.75 9.86
N SER A 96 10.49 13.66 10.70
CA SER A 96 10.45 12.98 11.99
C SER A 96 10.97 13.89 13.09
N ALA A 97 10.33 13.84 14.26
CA ALA A 97 10.83 14.48 15.48
C ALA A 97 11.72 13.53 16.32
N VAL A 98 11.82 12.25 15.92
CA VAL A 98 12.63 11.22 16.57
C VAL A 98 13.63 10.60 15.58
N PRO A 99 14.76 10.05 16.05
CA PRO A 99 15.65 9.27 15.20
C PRO A 99 14.90 8.11 14.52
N THR A 100 15.17 7.89 13.22
CA THR A 100 14.54 6.84 12.39
C THR A 100 15.60 6.13 11.56
N VAL A 101 15.32 4.89 11.15
CA VAL A 101 16.20 4.08 10.29
C VAL A 101 15.38 3.62 9.08
N ILE A 102 15.91 3.86 7.88
CA ILE A 102 15.27 3.54 6.60
C ILE A 102 15.94 2.27 6.02
N PRO A 103 15.17 1.33 5.42
CA PRO A 103 13.72 1.36 5.22
C PRO A 103 12.94 0.99 6.49
N GLU A 104 11.77 1.62 6.64
CA GLU A 104 10.84 1.32 7.73
C GLU A 104 9.79 0.29 7.29
N SER A 105 9.32 -0.52 8.23
CA SER A 105 8.17 -1.43 8.06
C SER A 105 7.01 -1.13 9.02
N ASP A 106 7.18 -0.12 9.86
CA ASP A 106 6.29 0.23 10.96
C ASP A 106 6.43 1.73 11.24
N MET A 107 5.35 2.48 11.06
CA MET A 107 5.33 3.95 11.21
C MET A 107 5.39 4.41 12.68
N PHE A 108 5.23 3.48 13.63
CA PHE A 108 5.26 3.75 15.07
C PHE A 108 6.56 3.28 15.73
N ALA A 109 7.51 2.74 14.97
CA ALA A 109 8.81 2.34 15.48
C ALA A 109 9.48 3.53 16.21
N GLY A 110 9.87 3.30 17.48
CA GLY A 110 10.46 4.33 18.34
C GLY A 110 9.47 5.30 19.02
N LEU A 111 8.16 5.19 18.76
CA LEU A 111 7.13 6.00 19.42
C LEU A 111 6.39 5.25 20.54
N ARG A 112 6.39 3.92 20.50
CA ARG A 112 5.72 3.11 21.52
C ARG A 112 6.43 3.25 22.86
N ILE A 113 5.73 3.84 23.83
CA ILE A 113 6.17 3.86 25.22
C ILE A 113 5.90 2.46 25.79
N SER A 114 6.93 1.61 25.85
CA SER A 114 6.81 0.38 26.63
C SER A 114 6.94 0.74 28.11
N ALA A 115 5.81 0.97 28.79
CA ALA A 115 5.77 0.64 30.21
C ALA A 115 5.88 -0.89 30.29
N PRO A 116 6.83 -1.47 31.05
CA PRO A 116 6.95 -2.92 31.13
C PRO A 116 5.61 -3.54 31.56
N GLY A 117 5.05 -4.39 30.70
CA GLY A 117 3.80 -5.11 30.95
C GLY A 117 2.52 -4.49 30.36
N GLN A 118 2.59 -3.37 29.64
CA GLN A 118 1.42 -2.83 28.94
C GLN A 118 1.37 -3.36 27.49
N PRO A 119 0.24 -3.97 27.06
CA PRO A 119 0.09 -4.47 25.68
C PRO A 119 0.23 -3.32 24.68
N ASP A 120 0.65 -3.63 23.45
CA ASP A 120 0.67 -2.63 22.39
C ASP A 120 -0.75 -2.09 22.22
N PRO A 121 -0.98 -0.76 22.21
CA PRO A 121 -2.31 -0.21 21.96
C PRO A 121 -3.01 -0.82 20.75
N SER A 122 -2.26 -1.27 19.72
CA SER A 122 -2.84 -1.98 18.57
C SER A 122 -3.50 -3.31 18.91
N ASP A 123 -3.04 -4.00 19.97
CA ASP A 123 -3.60 -5.29 20.41
C ASP A 123 -5.03 -5.15 20.96
N LEU A 124 -5.47 -3.92 21.23
CA LEU A 124 -6.78 -3.60 21.78
C LEU A 124 -7.77 -3.11 20.71
N TRP A 125 -7.33 -2.98 19.46
CA TRP A 125 -8.18 -2.48 18.39
C TRP A 125 -9.04 -3.63 17.88
N VAL A 126 -10.37 -3.50 18.06
CA VAL A 126 -11.33 -4.37 17.39
C VAL A 126 -11.71 -3.64 16.10
N ILE A 127 -11.30 -4.23 14.96
CA ILE A 127 -11.69 -3.76 13.62
C ILE A 127 -13.03 -4.39 13.25
#